data_AF-A0A2E4PD40-F1
#
_entry.id   AF-A0A2E4PD40-F1
#
_cell.length_a   1.000
_cell.length_b   1.000
_cell.length_c   1.000
_cell.angle_alpha   90.00
_cell.angle_beta   90.00
_cell.angle_gamma   90.00
#
_symmetry.space_group_name_H-M   'P 1'
#
loop_
_entity.id
_entity.type
_entity.pdbx_description
1 polymer ?
#
loop_
_entity_poly.entity_id
_entity_poly.type
_entity_poly.pdbx_seq_one_letter_code
_entity_poly.pdbx_strand_id
1 'polypeptide(L)'
;MLMLVIVMALGLTANAQGRRGERMERLTPEQRVELHLKKMTLDLDLNEKQQAEVKKLLIEQSKKHEQVKATVKARKEEGVKPTADERYEMQSKRLDDEIAMQKEMKKILTAEQFEKFKKMREERKEKVARRANKIKKKERR
;
A
#
# COMPACT_ATOMS: atom_id res chain seq x y z
N MET A 1 9.80 -41.23 -41.96
CA MET A 1 11.11 -40.61 -42.33
C MET A 1 11.02 -39.13 -41.98
N LEU A 2 11.79 -38.61 -41.01
CA LEU A 2 13.14 -38.01 -41.22
C LEU A 2 13.13 -37.12 -42.48
N MET A 3 13.45 -35.84 -42.52
CA MET A 3 14.21 -34.91 -41.67
C MET A 3 14.00 -33.52 -42.29
N LEU A 4 14.05 -32.45 -41.50
CA LEU A 4 15.03 -31.38 -41.76
C LEU A 4 15.12 -30.42 -40.56
N VAL A 5 16.14 -30.70 -39.78
CA VAL A 5 16.77 -29.82 -38.81
C VAL A 5 17.36 -28.62 -39.56
N ILE A 6 17.09 -27.40 -39.09
CA ILE A 6 18.04 -26.30 -39.17
C ILE A 6 18.32 -25.84 -37.73
N VAL A 7 19.53 -26.14 -37.29
CA VAL A 7 20.16 -25.70 -36.06
C VAL A 7 20.29 -24.18 -36.10
N MET A 8 19.69 -23.48 -35.14
CA MET A 8 20.12 -22.13 -34.77
C MET A 8 20.98 -22.26 -33.51
N ALA A 9 22.27 -22.07 -33.72
CA ALA A 9 23.33 -22.24 -32.74
C ALA A 9 23.23 -21.23 -31.58
N LEU A 10 23.49 -21.76 -30.39
CA LEU A 10 24.35 -21.21 -29.33
C LEU A 10 24.58 -19.69 -29.35
N GLY A 11 23.95 -18.99 -28.41
CA GLY A 11 24.28 -17.59 -28.19
C GLY A 11 23.43 -16.87 -27.16
N LEU A 12 23.17 -17.45 -25.98
CA LEU A 12 22.74 -16.65 -24.83
C LEU A 12 23.52 -17.08 -23.59
N THR A 13 24.61 -16.36 -23.38
CA THR A 13 25.35 -16.29 -22.14
C THR A 13 24.40 -16.12 -20.96
N ALA A 14 24.69 -16.87 -19.90
CA ALA A 14 23.95 -16.90 -18.66
C ALA A 14 23.83 -15.49 -18.05
N ASN A 15 22.62 -14.90 -18.12
CA ASN A 15 22.24 -13.79 -17.25
C ASN A 15 22.00 -14.34 -15.83
N ALA A 16 23.09 -14.53 -15.08
CA ALA A 16 23.09 -14.99 -13.69
C ALA A 16 22.59 -13.94 -12.66
N GLN A 17 21.75 -12.98 -13.07
CA GLN A 17 21.13 -11.98 -12.17
C GLN A 17 19.60 -11.91 -12.29
N GLY A 18 18.96 -12.97 -12.78
CA GLY A 18 17.52 -13.00 -13.08
C GLY A 18 16.65 -13.73 -12.05
N ARG A 19 16.85 -13.56 -10.74
CA ARG A 19 15.94 -14.19 -9.73
C ARG A 19 15.67 -13.29 -8.51
N ARG A 20 14.70 -12.38 -8.65
CA ARG A 20 13.70 -12.05 -7.61
C ARG A 20 12.66 -11.07 -8.16
N GLY A 21 11.52 -11.63 -8.56
CA GLY A 21 10.29 -10.88 -8.83
C GLY A 21 10.00 -10.77 -10.33
N GLU A 22 9.32 -11.78 -10.87
CA GLU A 22 8.30 -11.49 -11.88
C GLU A 22 7.50 -10.31 -11.35
N ARG A 23 7.52 -9.19 -12.09
CA ARG A 23 6.78 -7.99 -11.72
C ARG A 23 5.30 -8.36 -11.74
N MET A 24 4.75 -8.74 -10.58
CA MET A 24 3.31 -8.77 -10.37
C MET A 24 2.76 -7.46 -10.93
N GLU A 25 1.82 -7.55 -11.87
CA GLU A 25 1.19 -6.38 -12.45
C GLU A 25 0.65 -5.49 -11.33
N ARG A 26 0.99 -4.20 -11.41
CA ARG A 26 0.57 -3.26 -10.38
C ARG A 26 -0.92 -2.99 -10.56
N LEU A 27 -1.70 -3.32 -9.55
CA LEU A 27 -3.12 -2.94 -9.50
C LEU A 27 -3.30 -1.43 -9.73
N THR A 28 -4.33 -1.08 -10.50
CA THR A 28 -4.77 0.31 -10.70
C THR A 28 -5.29 0.90 -9.38
N PRO A 29 -5.36 2.24 -9.24
CA PRO A 29 -5.93 2.87 -8.06
C PRO A 29 -7.35 2.40 -7.75
N GLU A 30 -8.18 2.25 -8.79
CA GLU A 30 -9.57 1.81 -8.69
C GLU A 30 -9.65 0.37 -8.19
N GLN A 31 -8.82 -0.53 -8.75
CA GLN A 31 -8.74 -1.92 -8.30
C GLN A 31 -8.31 -2.03 -6.84
N ARG A 32 -7.42 -1.15 -6.37
CA ARG A 32 -6.99 -1.13 -4.96
C ARG A 32 -8.11 -0.66 -4.04
N VAL A 33 -8.83 0.39 -4.43
CA VAL A 33 -10.00 0.88 -3.68
C VAL A 33 -11.03 -0.23 -3.58
N GLU A 34 -11.33 -0.91 -4.68
CA GLU A 34 -12.31 -1.99 -4.72
C GLU A 34 -11.89 -3.17 -3.81
N LEU A 35 -10.63 -3.63 -3.90
CA LEU A 35 -10.14 -4.69 -3.04
C LEU A 35 -10.09 -4.28 -1.57
N HIS A 36 -9.79 -3.02 -1.28
CA HIS A 36 -9.79 -2.52 0.09
C HIS A 36 -11.22 -2.47 0.65
N LEU A 37 -12.18 -1.99 -0.13
CA LEU A 37 -13.59 -2.01 0.25
C LEU A 37 -14.06 -3.43 0.51
N LYS A 38 -13.80 -4.39 -0.40
CA LYS A 38 -14.21 -5.80 -0.23
C LYS A 38 -13.63 -6.42 1.05
N LYS A 39 -12.38 -6.11 1.38
CA LYS A 39 -11.77 -6.55 2.65
C LYS A 39 -12.45 -5.92 3.86
N MET A 40 -12.72 -4.62 3.82
CA MET A 40 -13.45 -3.96 4.90
C MET A 40 -14.87 -4.50 5.06
N THR A 41 -15.57 -4.78 3.96
CA THR A 41 -16.88 -5.43 3.97
C THR A 41 -16.79 -6.80 4.63
N LEU A 42 -15.83 -7.63 4.25
CA LEU A 42 -15.64 -8.96 4.84
C LEU A 42 -15.31 -8.88 6.34
N ASP A 43 -14.40 -7.98 6.72
CA ASP A 43 -13.92 -7.88 8.09
C ASP A 43 -14.92 -7.20 9.02
N LEU A 44 -15.72 -6.24 8.53
CA LEU A 44 -16.62 -5.43 9.35
C LEU A 44 -18.10 -5.72 9.11
N ASP A 45 -18.43 -6.60 8.17
CA ASP A 45 -19.80 -6.91 7.74
C ASP A 45 -20.58 -5.65 7.35
N LEU A 46 -20.01 -4.90 6.38
CA LEU A 46 -20.58 -3.63 5.95
C LEU A 46 -21.84 -3.82 5.11
N ASN A 47 -22.93 -3.13 5.45
CA ASN A 47 -24.13 -3.09 4.61
C ASN A 47 -23.93 -2.20 3.36
N GLU A 48 -24.85 -2.25 2.41
CA GLU A 48 -24.74 -1.53 1.13
C GLU A 48 -24.57 -0.01 1.28
N LYS A 49 -25.28 0.60 2.24
CA LYS A 49 -25.16 2.05 2.51
C LYS A 49 -23.77 2.38 3.03
N GLN A 50 -23.27 1.59 3.99
CA GLN A 50 -21.92 1.75 4.54
C GLN A 50 -20.84 1.53 3.47
N GLN A 51 -21.01 0.52 2.61
CA GLN A 51 -20.08 0.26 1.53
C GLN A 51 -19.98 1.43 0.54
N ALA A 52 -21.10 2.05 0.19
CA ALA A 52 -21.12 3.22 -0.69
C ALA A 52 -20.37 4.42 -0.07
N GLU A 53 -20.57 4.69 1.22
CA GLU A 53 -19.92 5.78 1.94
C GLU A 53 -18.41 5.52 2.14
N VAL A 54 -18.04 4.31 2.56
CA VAL A 54 -16.63 3.91 2.68
C VAL A 54 -15.92 3.97 1.32
N LYS A 55 -16.59 3.56 0.23
CA LYS A 55 -16.01 3.65 -1.12
C LYS A 55 -15.63 5.08 -1.48
N LYS A 56 -16.50 6.06 -1.19
CA LYS A 56 -16.21 7.48 -1.43
C LYS A 56 -14.97 7.93 -0.65
N LEU A 57 -14.89 7.61 0.64
CA LEU A 57 -13.72 7.93 1.47
C LEU A 57 -12.43 7.30 0.93
N LEU A 58 -12.48 6.03 0.50
CA LEU A 58 -11.33 5.33 -0.04
C LEU A 58 -10.84 5.93 -1.37
N ILE A 59 -11.75 6.41 -2.22
CA ILE A 59 -11.38 7.11 -3.47
C ILE A 59 -10.64 8.40 -3.15
N GLU A 60 -11.16 9.22 -2.24
CA GLU A 60 -10.51 10.46 -1.83
C GLU A 60 -9.14 10.21 -1.21
N GLN A 61 -9.05 9.21 -0.32
CA GLN A 61 -7.79 8.81 0.28
C GLN A 61 -6.79 8.28 -0.77
N SER A 62 -7.25 7.54 -1.78
CA SER A 62 -6.40 7.08 -2.88
C SER A 62 -5.81 8.26 -3.66
N LYS A 63 -6.62 9.26 -4.02
CA LYS A 63 -6.16 10.46 -4.74
C LYS A 63 -5.09 11.21 -3.95
N LYS A 64 -5.31 11.42 -2.64
CA LYS A 64 -4.30 12.04 -1.75
C LYS A 64 -3.00 11.24 -1.72
N HIS A 65 -3.09 9.92 -1.59
CA HIS A 65 -1.92 9.05 -1.59
C HIS A 65 -1.14 9.09 -2.91
N GLU A 66 -1.81 9.20 -4.05
CA GLU A 66 -1.14 9.31 -5.35
C GLU A 66 -0.37 10.61 -5.49
N GLN A 67 -0.96 11.73 -5.04
CA GLN A 67 -0.28 13.03 -5.03
C GLN A 67 0.99 12.98 -4.17
N VAL A 68 0.86 12.52 -2.92
CA VAL A 68 2.02 12.37 -2.00
C VAL A 68 3.08 11.44 -2.60
N LYS A 69 2.66 10.33 -3.21
CA LYS A 69 3.58 9.37 -3.83
C LYS A 69 4.33 9.98 -5.01
N ALA A 70 3.67 10.78 -5.85
CA ALA A 70 4.30 11.49 -6.95
C ALA A 70 5.35 12.48 -6.43
N THR A 71 5.01 13.30 -5.44
CA THR A 71 5.92 14.25 -4.81
C THR A 71 7.14 13.55 -4.19
N VAL A 72 6.93 12.47 -3.44
CA VAL A 72 8.02 11.71 -2.83
C VAL A 72 8.90 11.02 -3.88
N LYS A 73 8.31 10.54 -4.99
CA LYS A 73 9.06 9.94 -6.09
C LYS A 73 9.97 10.96 -6.78
N ALA A 74 9.44 12.15 -7.11
CA ALA A 74 10.21 13.23 -7.72
C ALA A 74 11.39 13.65 -6.83
N ARG A 75 11.14 13.93 -5.54
CA ARG A 75 12.21 14.27 -4.58
C ARG A 75 13.27 13.17 -4.46
N LYS A 76 12.87 11.90 -4.54
CA LYS A 76 13.80 10.77 -4.49
C LYS A 76 14.66 10.68 -5.76
N GLU A 77 14.09 10.97 -6.92
CA GLU A 77 14.82 11.02 -8.20
C GLU A 77 15.82 12.17 -8.23
N GLU A 78 15.50 13.29 -7.59
CA GLU A 78 16.39 14.44 -7.41
C GLU A 78 17.44 14.25 -6.28
N GLY A 79 17.34 13.17 -5.50
CA GLY A 79 18.23 12.91 -4.37
C GLY A 79 18.03 13.84 -3.17
N VAL A 80 16.98 14.66 -3.18
CA VAL A 80 16.69 15.66 -2.14
C VAL A 80 16.05 14.99 -0.93
N LYS A 81 16.69 15.13 0.24
CA LYS A 81 16.13 14.70 1.51
C LYS A 81 15.32 15.84 2.13
N PRO A 82 14.14 15.56 2.71
CA PRO A 82 13.34 16.58 3.37
C PRO A 82 14.06 17.15 4.59
N THR A 83 13.90 18.45 4.84
CA THR A 83 14.44 19.14 6.02
C THR A 83 13.74 18.69 7.31
N ALA A 84 14.17 19.17 8.48
CA ALA A 84 13.50 18.87 9.74
C ALA A 84 12.05 19.39 9.76
N ASP A 85 11.84 20.63 9.30
CA ASP A 85 10.52 21.28 9.27
C ASP A 85 9.60 20.59 8.26
N GLU A 86 10.11 20.25 7.06
CA GLU A 86 9.32 19.50 6.09
C GLU A 86 8.92 18.12 6.62
N ARG A 87 9.81 17.45 7.36
CA ARG A 87 9.48 16.17 8.01
C ARG A 87 8.38 16.33 9.05
N TYR A 88 8.44 17.40 9.85
CA TYR A 88 7.40 17.73 10.81
C TYR A 88 6.07 17.98 10.11
N GLU A 89 6.03 18.82 9.07
CA GLU A 89 4.81 19.11 8.32
C GLU A 89 4.20 17.87 7.68
N MET A 90 5.03 17.01 7.06
CA MET A 90 4.54 15.75 6.49
C MET A 90 3.95 14.83 7.57
N GLN A 91 4.57 14.78 8.76
CA GLN A 91 4.06 13.99 9.86
C GLN A 91 2.76 14.57 10.43
N SER A 92 2.67 15.89 10.56
CA SER A 92 1.44 16.59 10.98
C SER A 92 0.30 16.29 10.02
N LYS A 93 0.49 16.56 8.72
CA LYS A 93 -0.52 16.31 7.67
C LYS A 93 -0.99 14.85 7.67
N ARG A 94 -0.06 13.91 7.84
CA ARG A 94 -0.42 12.49 7.95
C ARG A 94 -1.29 12.21 9.18
N LEU A 95 -0.97 12.78 10.33
CA LEU A 95 -1.77 12.60 11.55
C LEU A 95 -3.15 13.22 11.39
N ASP A 96 -3.24 14.41 10.78
CA ASP A 96 -4.51 15.09 10.48
C ASP A 96 -5.39 14.24 9.54
N ASP A 97 -4.80 13.65 8.50
CA ASP A 97 -5.50 12.70 7.61
C ASP A 97 -5.93 11.43 8.36
N GLU A 98 -5.11 10.89 9.27
CA GLU A 98 -5.49 9.73 10.10
C GLU A 98 -6.67 10.06 11.04
N ILE A 99 -6.71 11.28 11.60
CA ILE A 99 -7.78 11.78 12.47
C ILE A 99 -9.06 11.99 11.65
N ALA A 100 -8.97 12.66 10.50
CA ALA A 100 -10.11 12.90 9.62
C ALA A 100 -10.74 11.58 9.16
N MET A 101 -9.92 10.62 8.71
CA MET A 101 -10.40 9.29 8.32
C MET A 101 -11.07 8.57 9.49
N GLN A 102 -10.51 8.63 10.70
CA GLN A 102 -11.11 8.02 11.87
C GLN A 102 -12.47 8.66 12.22
N LYS A 103 -12.58 9.99 12.11
CA LYS A 103 -13.83 10.71 12.34
C LYS A 103 -14.90 10.32 11.34
N GLU A 104 -14.59 10.27 10.05
CA GLU A 104 -15.56 9.87 9.03
C GLU A 104 -15.97 8.40 9.17
N MET A 105 -15.01 7.50 9.41
CA MET A 105 -15.33 6.08 9.67
C MET A 105 -16.23 5.89 10.89
N LYS A 106 -16.06 6.69 11.96
CA LYS A 106 -16.92 6.64 13.14
C LYS A 106 -18.38 7.02 12.85
N LYS A 107 -18.64 7.86 11.84
CA LYS A 107 -20.00 8.23 11.44
C LYS A 107 -20.69 7.12 10.64
N ILE A 108 -19.92 6.38 9.85
CA ILE A 108 -20.44 5.36 8.93
C ILE A 108 -20.66 4.01 9.65
N LEU A 109 -19.73 3.65 10.53
CA LEU A 109 -19.72 2.37 11.21
C LEU A 109 -20.59 2.38 12.46
N THR A 110 -21.15 1.21 12.81
CA THR A 110 -21.72 1.00 14.15
C THR A 110 -20.62 1.02 15.20
N ALA A 111 -20.99 1.15 16.48
CA ALA A 111 -20.02 1.15 17.59
C ALA A 111 -19.14 -0.11 17.60
N GLU A 112 -19.75 -1.29 17.39
CA GLU A 112 -19.04 -2.58 17.36
C GLU A 112 -18.10 -2.67 16.16
N GLN A 113 -18.55 -2.28 14.97
CA GLN A 113 -17.72 -2.24 13.77
C GLN A 113 -16.55 -1.27 13.93
N PHE A 114 -16.77 -0.12 14.55
CA PHE A 114 -15.73 0.89 14.77
C PHE A 114 -14.65 0.42 15.75
N GLU A 115 -15.02 -0.27 16.83
CA GLU A 115 -14.05 -0.88 17.74
C GLU A 115 -13.25 -2.00 17.06
N LYS A 116 -13.91 -2.85 16.25
CA LYS A 116 -13.21 -3.85 15.43
C LYS A 116 -12.23 -3.18 14.45
N PHE A 117 -12.65 -2.11 13.79
CA PHE A 117 -11.81 -1.31 12.89
C PHE A 117 -10.59 -0.74 13.61
N LYS A 118 -10.74 -0.19 14.83
CA LYS A 118 -9.62 0.31 15.64
C LYS A 118 -8.63 -0.81 15.96
N LYS A 119 -9.12 -1.95 16.45
CA LYS A 119 -8.28 -3.13 16.76
C LYS A 119 -7.50 -3.60 15.54
N MET A 120 -8.14 -3.71 14.38
CA MET A 120 -7.47 -4.08 13.13
C MET A 120 -6.35 -3.08 12.74
N ARG A 121 -6.56 -1.78 12.97
CA ARG A 121 -5.53 -0.75 12.74
C ARG A 121 -4.35 -0.91 13.71
N GLU A 122 -4.61 -1.16 14.98
CA GLU A 122 -3.57 -1.40 15.99
C GLU A 122 -2.74 -2.64 15.68
N GLU A 123 -3.38 -3.76 15.37
CA GLU A 123 -2.70 -4.99 14.97
C GLU A 123 -1.83 -4.78 13.72
N ARG A 124 -2.31 -3.98 12.76
CA ARG A 124 -1.53 -3.63 11.57
C ARG A 124 -0.31 -2.78 11.94
N LYS A 125 -0.47 -1.77 12.81
CA LYS A 125 0.63 -0.93 13.32
C LYS A 125 1.67 -1.80 14.03
N GLU A 126 1.24 -2.73 14.88
CA GLU A 126 2.12 -3.64 15.59
C GLU A 126 2.89 -4.58 14.65
N LYS A 127 2.19 -5.19 13.67
CA LYS A 127 2.82 -6.04 12.65
C LYS A 127 3.89 -5.28 11.88
N VAL A 128 3.65 -4.01 11.53
CA VAL A 128 4.63 -3.15 10.86
C VAL A 128 5.83 -2.86 11.77
N ALA A 129 5.60 -2.50 13.04
CA ALA A 129 6.66 -2.24 14.00
C ALA A 129 7.54 -3.48 14.24
N ARG A 130 6.93 -4.66 14.42
CA ARG A 130 7.63 -5.95 14.55
C ARG A 130 8.51 -6.24 13.33
N ARG A 131 8.01 -6.00 12.12
CA ARG A 131 8.79 -6.16 10.87
C ARG A 131 9.97 -5.18 10.81
N ALA A 132 9.77 -3.91 11.13
CA ALA A 132 10.83 -2.91 11.15
C ALA A 132 11.95 -3.29 12.15
N ASN A 133 11.59 -3.76 13.34
CA ASN A 133 12.55 -4.22 14.35
C ASN A 133 13.36 -5.44 13.88
N LYS A 134 12.73 -6.39 13.17
CA LYS A 134 13.43 -7.54 12.59
C LYS A 134 14.46 -7.12 11.54
N ILE A 135 14.12 -6.16 10.68
CA ILE A 135 15.04 -5.63 9.66
C ILE A 135 16.26 -4.97 10.34
N LYS A 136 16.03 -4.07 11.30
CA LYS A 136 17.11 -3.41 12.06
C LYS A 136 18.04 -4.40 12.77
N LYS A 137 17.50 -5.48 13.34
CA LYS A 137 18.31 -6.54 13.97
C LYS A 137 19.17 -7.31 12.97
N LYS A 138 18.68 -7.50 11.73
CA LYS A 138 19.43 -8.18 10.67
C LYS A 138 20.55 -7.30 10.11
N GLU A 139 20.33 -5.99 9.99
CA GLU A 139 21.35 -5.03 9.51
C GLU A 139 22.48 -4.80 10.52
N ARG A 140 22.26 -5.13 11.80
CA ARG A 140 23.25 -5.01 12.89
C ARG A 140 24.08 -6.28 13.11
N ARG A 141 23.78 -7.37 12.40
CA ARG A 141 24.50 -8.65 12.45
C ARG A 141 25.35 -8.80 11.21
#